data_AF-A0A523ZFU4-F1
#
_entry.id   AF-A0A523ZFU4-F1
#
_cell.length_a   1.000
_cell.length_b   1.000
_cell.length_c   1.000
_cell.angle_alpha   90.00
_cell.angle_beta   90.00
_cell.angle_gamma   90.00
#
_symmetry.space_group_name_H-M   'P 1'
#
loop_
_entity.id
_entity.type
_entity.pdbx_description
1 polymer ?
#
loop_
_entity_poly.entity_id
_entity_poly.type
_entity_poly.pdbx_seq_one_letter_code
_entity_poly.pdbx_strand_id
1 'polypeptide(L)'
;MPVTKTAKRALRASKRKQIVNKIIINRLEAAIRLAKKGRKKANVIKAISLTDRVAKKKIIHKNKAARIKSQLSKLLPKTRSKK
;
A
#
# COMPACT_ATOMS: atom_id res chain seq x y z
N MET A 1 2.80 -9.58 29.63
CA MET A 1 2.82 -10.92 28.98
C MET A 1 1.41 -11.46 28.88
N PRO A 2 1.06 -12.24 27.84
CA PRO A 2 -0.26 -12.87 27.77
C PRO A 2 -0.39 -13.96 28.84
N VAL A 3 -1.36 -13.81 29.73
CA VAL A 3 -1.58 -14.69 30.87
C VAL A 3 -2.39 -15.93 30.46
N THR A 4 -3.45 -15.74 29.67
CA THR A 4 -4.32 -16.82 29.20
C THR A 4 -3.77 -17.54 27.96
N LYS A 5 -4.17 -18.82 27.77
CA LYS A 5 -3.79 -19.62 26.59
C LYS A 5 -4.24 -18.96 25.28
N THR A 6 -5.42 -18.35 25.27
CA THR A 6 -5.98 -17.62 24.13
C THR A 6 -5.15 -16.39 23.79
N ALA A 7 -4.72 -15.61 24.79
CA ALA A 7 -3.86 -14.46 24.58
C ALA A 7 -2.48 -14.86 24.03
N LYS A 8 -1.89 -15.96 24.51
CA LYS A 8 -0.63 -16.51 23.97
C LYS A 8 -0.78 -16.92 22.49
N ARG A 9 -1.91 -17.54 22.12
CA ARG A 9 -2.22 -17.88 20.71
C ARG A 9 -2.41 -16.63 19.85
N ALA A 10 -3.15 -15.64 20.34
CA ALA A 10 -3.37 -14.37 19.62
C ALA A 10 -2.05 -13.63 19.36
N LEU A 11 -1.13 -13.59 20.34
CA LEU A 11 0.19 -12.99 20.18
C LEU A 11 1.00 -13.67 19.07
N ARG A 12 1.01 -15.01 19.03
CA ARG A 12 1.71 -15.78 17.97
C ARG A 12 1.14 -15.47 16.58
N ALA A 13 -0.19 -15.41 16.45
CA ALA A 13 -0.85 -15.07 15.19
C ALA A 13 -0.55 -13.61 14.76
N SER A 14 -0.57 -12.67 15.71
CA SER A 14 -0.27 -11.26 15.47
C SER A 14 1.15 -11.06 14.94
N LYS A 15 2.15 -11.70 15.57
CA LYS A 15 3.56 -11.66 15.12
C LYS A 15 3.72 -12.15 13.67
N ARG A 16 3.08 -13.26 13.30
CA ARG A 16 3.13 -13.78 11.92
C ARG A 16 2.50 -12.80 10.92
N LYS A 17 1.33 -12.23 11.25
CA LYS A 17 0.65 -11.22 10.42
C LYS A 17 1.50 -9.96 10.27
N GLN A 18 2.15 -9.52 11.33
CA GLN A 18 3.02 -8.34 11.32
C GLN A 18 4.18 -8.50 10.33
N ILE A 19 4.84 -9.64 10.31
CA ILE A 19 5.96 -9.92 9.39
C ILE A 19 5.51 -9.81 7.94
N VAL A 20 4.41 -10.48 7.58
CA VAL A 20 3.85 -10.45 6.21
C VAL A 20 3.40 -9.03 5.83
N ASN A 21 2.71 -8.33 6.72
CA ASN A 21 2.26 -6.96 6.48
C ASN A 21 3.44 -6.00 6.29
N LYS A 22 4.52 -6.16 7.06
CA LYS A 22 5.74 -5.35 6.92
C LYS A 22 6.38 -5.52 5.54
N ILE A 23 6.48 -6.75 5.03
CA ILE A 23 6.99 -7.02 3.68
C ILE A 23 6.14 -6.31 2.61
N ILE A 24 4.81 -6.38 2.75
CA ILE A 24 3.89 -5.74 1.81
C ILE A 24 4.01 -4.21 1.86
N ILE A 25 4.10 -3.63 3.05
CA ILE A 25 4.28 -2.18 3.25
C ILE A 25 5.60 -1.72 2.64
N ASN A 26 6.71 -2.40 2.91
CA ASN A 26 8.02 -2.05 2.36
C ASN A 26 8.02 -2.07 0.83
N ARG A 27 7.36 -3.07 0.22
CA ARG A 27 7.20 -3.15 -1.25
C ARG A 27 6.38 -1.97 -1.80
N LEU A 28 5.30 -1.60 -1.10
CA LEU A 28 4.47 -0.44 -1.47
C LEU A 28 5.28 0.86 -1.39
N GLU A 29 6.03 1.08 -0.32
CA GLU A 29 6.87 2.26 -0.12
C GLU A 29 7.96 2.38 -1.18
N ALA A 30 8.61 1.27 -1.52
CA ALA A 30 9.59 1.23 -2.60
C ALA A 30 8.95 1.61 -3.95
N ALA A 31 7.79 1.05 -4.27
CA ALA A 31 7.06 1.38 -5.50
C ALA A 31 6.66 2.87 -5.55
N ILE A 32 6.16 3.43 -4.44
CA ILE A 32 5.81 4.85 -4.34
C ILE A 32 7.05 5.73 -4.53
N ARG A 33 8.19 5.37 -3.92
CA ARG A 33 9.45 6.11 -4.06
C ARG A 33 9.94 6.12 -5.50
N LEU A 34 9.90 4.97 -6.18
CA LEU A 34 10.27 4.84 -7.60
C LEU A 34 9.34 5.64 -8.52
N ALA A 35 8.03 5.62 -8.25
CA ALA A 35 7.06 6.40 -9.00
C ALA A 35 7.28 7.91 -8.85
N LYS A 36 7.56 8.38 -7.62
CA LYS A 36 7.84 9.79 -7.33
C LYS A 36 9.14 10.29 -7.98
N LYS A 37 10.22 9.51 -7.88
CA LYS A 37 11.53 9.89 -8.45
C LYS A 37 11.54 9.82 -9.97
N GLY A 38 11.10 8.70 -10.55
CA GLY A 38 11.26 8.45 -11.97
C GLY A 38 10.18 9.06 -12.86
N ARG A 39 8.99 9.38 -12.32
CA ARG A 39 7.80 9.87 -13.06
C ARG A 39 7.41 9.05 -14.30
N LYS A 40 7.96 7.84 -14.45
CA LYS A 40 7.64 6.91 -15.55
C LYS A 40 6.22 6.39 -15.39
N LYS A 41 5.43 6.45 -16.47
CA LYS A 41 4.03 6.00 -16.51
C LYS A 41 3.85 4.57 -15.99
N ALA A 42 4.74 3.64 -16.39
CA ALA A 42 4.71 2.25 -15.94
C ALA A 42 4.87 2.11 -14.40
N ASN A 43 5.76 2.89 -13.78
CA ASN A 43 6.00 2.85 -12.35
C ASN A 43 4.82 3.42 -11.55
N VAL A 44 4.18 4.46 -12.08
CA VAL A 44 2.99 5.06 -11.48
C VAL A 44 1.81 4.07 -11.52
N ILE A 45 1.56 3.43 -12.66
CA ILE A 45 0.49 2.43 -12.80
C ILE A 45 0.73 1.24 -11.86
N LYS A 46 1.97 0.75 -11.78
CA LYS A 46 2.34 -0.33 -10.85
C LYS A 46 2.10 0.05 -9.39
N ALA A 47 2.48 1.27 -8.99
CA ALA A 47 2.27 1.77 -7.64
C ALA A 47 0.78 1.93 -7.30
N ILE A 48 -0.05 2.38 -8.24
CA ILE A 48 -1.51 2.48 -8.08
C ILE A 48 -2.12 1.09 -7.87
N SER A 49 -1.79 0.13 -8.74
CA SER A 49 -2.29 -1.25 -8.64
C SER A 49 -1.91 -1.92 -7.30
N LEU A 50 -0.67 -1.72 -6.85
CA LEU A 50 -0.21 -2.20 -5.55
C LEU A 50 -1.00 -1.54 -4.41
N THR A 51 -1.24 -0.23 -4.48
CA THR A 51 -2.01 0.51 -3.46
C THR A 51 -3.42 -0.07 -3.30
N ASP A 52 -4.10 -0.35 -4.41
CA ASP A 52 -5.45 -0.94 -4.39
C ASP A 52 -5.45 -2.36 -3.82
N ARG A 53 -4.45 -3.17 -4.15
CA ARG A 53 -4.31 -4.53 -3.60
C ARG A 53 -4.08 -4.51 -2.09
N VAL A 54 -3.28 -3.56 -1.59
CA VAL A 54 -3.01 -3.41 -0.15
C VAL A 54 -4.25 -2.90 0.59
N ALA A 55 -5.04 -2.01 -0.03
CA ALA A 55 -6.32 -1.56 0.50
C ALA A 55 -7.35 -2.70 0.58
N LYS A 56 -7.46 -3.54 -0.47
CA LYS A 56 -8.32 -4.73 -0.48
C LYS A 56 -8.01 -5.69 0.68
N LYS A 57 -6.71 -5.84 1.00
CA LYS A 57 -6.24 -6.66 2.13
C LYS A 57 -6.39 -5.98 3.51
N LYS A 58 -6.99 -4.77 3.56
CA LYS A 58 -7.18 -3.97 4.79
C LYS A 58 -5.89 -3.66 5.55
N ILE A 59 -4.73 -3.69 4.87
CA ILE A 59 -3.43 -3.33 5.48
C ILE A 59 -3.31 -1.80 5.59
N ILE A 60 -3.91 -1.07 4.65
CA ILE A 60 -4.09 0.39 4.72
C ILE A 60 -5.57 0.75 4.64
N HIS A 61 -5.97 1.82 5.30
CA HIS A 61 -7.33 2.33 5.21
C HIS A 61 -7.66 2.86 3.80
N LYS A 62 -8.92 2.74 3.38
CA LYS A 62 -9.42 3.22 2.07
C LYS A 62 -9.08 4.68 1.79
N ASN A 63 -9.15 5.55 2.80
CA ASN A 63 -8.84 6.98 2.66
C ASN A 63 -7.34 7.20 2.43
N LYS A 64 -6.47 6.40 3.09
CA LYS A 64 -5.02 6.45 2.87
C LYS A 64 -4.69 6.01 1.45
N ALA A 65 -5.34 4.95 0.97
CA ALA A 65 -5.19 4.48 -0.41
C ALA A 65 -5.66 5.54 -1.43
N ALA A 66 -6.83 6.14 -1.22
CA ALA A 66 -7.35 7.21 -2.07
C ALA A 66 -6.41 8.43 -2.12
N ARG A 67 -5.86 8.84 -0.97
CA ARG A 67 -4.86 9.91 -0.90
C ARG A 67 -3.60 9.59 -1.70
N ILE A 68 -3.07 8.37 -1.57
CA ILE A 68 -1.88 7.93 -2.33
C ILE A 68 -2.17 7.93 -3.83
N LYS A 69 -3.33 7.40 -4.26
CA LYS A 69 -3.74 7.43 -5.67
C LYS A 69 -3.84 8.85 -6.21
N SER A 70 -4.50 9.75 -5.49
CA SER A 70 -4.61 11.16 -5.88
C SER A 70 -3.23 11.81 -6.07
N GLN A 71 -2.29 11.58 -5.14
CA GLN A 71 -0.93 12.08 -5.26
C GLN A 71 -0.18 11.51 -6.47
N LEU A 72 -0.33 10.22 -6.75
CA LEU A 72 0.33 9.56 -7.88
C LEU A 72 -0.25 10.00 -9.23
N SER A 73 -1.57 10.16 -9.34
CA SER A 73 -2.21 10.61 -10.57
C SER A 73 -1.80 12.03 -10.96
N LYS A 74 -1.53 12.91 -9.99
CA LYS A 74 -1.03 14.27 -10.24
C LYS A 74 0.37 14.32 -10.85
N LEU A 75 1.13 13.22 -10.79
CA LEU A 75 2.47 13.14 -11.40
C LEU A 75 2.40 12.92 -12.92
N LEU A 76 1.25 12.50 -13.45
CA LEU A 76 1.06 12.23 -14.87
C LEU A 76 0.45 13.43 -15.60
N PRO A 77 0.77 13.56 -16.90
CA PRO A 77 0.02 14.25 -17.91
C PRO A 77 -1.46 14.50 -17.63
N LYS A 78 -1.97 15.71 -17.43
CA LYS A 78 -3.43 15.90 -17.62
C LYS A 78 -3.72 15.77 -19.12
N THR A 79 -4.08 14.57 -19.56
CA THR A 79 -4.64 14.40 -20.91
C THR A 79 -6.02 15.06 -20.91
N ARG A 80 -6.18 16.18 -21.62
CA ARG A 80 -7.50 16.75 -21.88
C ARG A 80 -8.31 15.68 -22.63
N SER A 81 -9.34 15.15 -21.98
CA SER A 81 -10.36 14.37 -22.67
C SER A 81 -10.93 15.26 -23.76
N LYS A 82 -10.73 14.91 -25.03
CA LYS A 82 -11.50 15.53 -26.12
C LYS A 82 -12.96 15.18 -25.86
N LYS A 83 -13.81 16.22 -25.79
CA LYS A 83 -15.27 16.09 -25.77
C LYS A 83 -15.74 15.46 -27.07
#